data_AF-A0A735VXV4-F1
#
_entry.id   AF-A0A735VXV4-F1
#
_cell.length_a   1.000
_cell.length_b   1.000
_cell.length_c   1.000
_cell.angle_alpha   90.00
_cell.angle_beta   90.00
_cell.angle_gamma   90.00
#
_symmetry.space_group_name_H-M   'P 1'
#
loop_
_entity.id
_entity.type
_entity.pdbx_description
1 polymer ?
#
loop_
_entity_poly.entity_id
_entity_poly.type
_entity_poly.pdbx_seq_one_letter_code
_entity_poly.pdbx_strand_id
1 'polypeptide(L)'
;MAEKQVKDYDKFNLRFPDGMRDAIAERAKRNGRSMNSEIVQILENALSGSQVGSVRIGFGESDFVEIDPSDHKSVINGLFELMHKLQSGDDNKKPT
;
A
#
# COMPACT_ATOMS: atom_id res chain seq x y z
N MET A 1 -21.06 5.10 -23.86
CA MET A 1 -21.37 5.01 -22.42
C MET A 1 -21.33 6.44 -21.90
N ALA A 2 -22.43 6.95 -21.35
CA ALA A 2 -22.48 8.35 -20.90
C ALA A 2 -21.58 8.52 -19.67
N GLU A 3 -20.67 9.50 -19.70
CA GLU A 3 -19.85 9.86 -18.54
C GLU A 3 -20.77 10.31 -17.41
N LYS A 4 -20.61 9.68 -16.25
CA LYS A 4 -21.37 10.01 -15.05
C LYS A 4 -20.95 11.41 -14.60
N GLN A 5 -21.89 12.37 -14.61
CA GLN A 5 -21.54 13.75 -14.27
C GLN A 5 -21.21 13.84 -12.78
N VAL A 6 -20.38 14.83 -12.39
CA VAL A 6 -19.99 15.03 -10.97
C VAL A 6 -21.20 15.18 -10.04
N LYS A 7 -22.35 15.59 -10.59
CA LYS A 7 -23.61 15.75 -9.89
C LYS A 7 -24.27 14.41 -9.49
N ASP A 8 -23.91 13.33 -10.17
CA ASP A 8 -24.43 11.97 -9.97
C ASP A 8 -23.58 11.16 -8.98
N TYR A 9 -22.53 11.76 -8.39
CA TYR A 9 -21.80 11.14 -7.29
C TYR A 9 -22.60 11.21 -5.99
N ASP A 10 -22.46 10.15 -5.19
CA ASP A 10 -23.09 10.06 -3.89
C ASP A 10 -22.53 11.13 -2.95
N LYS A 11 -23.39 11.74 -2.13
CA LYS A 11 -23.01 12.87 -1.27
C LYS A 11 -23.18 12.49 0.19
N PHE A 12 -22.09 12.59 0.94
CA PHE A 12 -22.08 12.28 2.36
C PHE A 12 -21.88 13.55 3.20
N ASN A 13 -22.83 13.84 4.09
CA ASN A 13 -22.75 15.00 4.99
C ASN A 13 -21.98 14.63 6.26
N LEU A 14 -20.75 15.13 6.38
CA LEU A 14 -19.88 14.89 7.54
C LEU A 14 -20.10 15.91 8.65
N ARG A 15 -20.10 15.44 9.90
CA ARG A 15 -20.03 16.29 11.10
C ARG A 15 -18.63 16.17 11.69
N PHE A 16 -17.86 17.23 11.57
CA PHE A 16 -16.50 17.27 12.10
C PHE A 16 -16.50 17.70 13.57
N PRO A 17 -15.67 17.08 14.43
CA PRO A 17 -15.30 17.63 15.72
C PRO A 17 -14.61 19.00 15.56
N ASP A 18 -14.56 19.76 16.65
CA ASP A 18 -13.93 21.08 16.65
C ASP A 18 -12.46 21.02 16.19
N GLY A 19 -12.03 22.00 15.40
CA GLY A 19 -10.70 22.09 14.80
C GLY A 19 -10.34 21.06 13.70
N MET A 20 -11.10 19.97 13.53
CA MET A 20 -10.76 18.93 12.54
C MET A 20 -10.92 19.44 11.10
N ARG A 21 -11.92 20.28 10.85
CA ARG A 21 -12.14 20.88 9.52
C ARG A 21 -10.96 21.74 9.09
N ASP A 22 -10.42 22.54 10.01
CA ASP A 22 -9.28 23.43 9.72
C ASP A 22 -7.99 22.63 9.50
N ALA A 23 -7.78 21.57 10.29
CA ALA A 23 -6.65 20.67 10.09
C ALA A 23 -6.66 20.02 8.68
N ILE A 24 -7.82 19.59 8.20
CA ILE A 24 -7.98 19.05 6.85
C ILE A 24 -7.79 20.15 5.80
N ALA A 25 -8.31 21.36 6.03
CA ALA A 25 -8.15 22.50 5.12
C ALA A 25 -6.67 22.82 4.88
N GLU A 26 -5.89 22.92 5.95
CA GLU A 26 -4.46 23.24 5.90
C GLU A 26 -3.65 22.11 5.26
N ARG A 27 -4.01 20.85 5.51
CA ARG A 27 -3.42 19.72 4.79
C ARG A 27 -3.72 19.77 3.29
N ALA A 28 -4.96 20.06 2.90
CA ALA A 28 -5.36 20.16 1.50
C ALA A 28 -4.62 21.30 0.77
N LYS A 29 -4.49 22.48 1.41
CA LYS A 29 -3.73 23.61 0.88
C LYS A 29 -2.26 23.25 0.64
N ARG A 30 -1.61 22.60 1.61
CA ARG A 30 -0.21 22.14 1.48
C ARG A 30 -0.02 21.17 0.32
N ASN A 31 -1.03 20.36 0.04
CA ASN A 31 -1.01 19.37 -1.04
C ASN A 31 -1.52 19.93 -2.39
N GLY A 32 -1.91 21.21 -2.47
CA GLY A 32 -2.46 21.81 -3.69
C GLY A 32 -3.81 21.21 -4.12
N ARG A 33 -4.58 20.65 -3.18
CA ARG A 33 -5.85 19.95 -3.43
C ARG A 33 -7.03 20.72 -2.84
N SER A 34 -8.23 20.50 -3.39
CA SER A 34 -9.46 20.91 -2.72
C SER A 34 -9.64 20.10 -1.43
N MET A 35 -10.31 20.68 -0.43
CA MET A 35 -10.64 19.97 0.81
C MET A 35 -11.38 18.66 0.52
N ASN A 36 -12.33 18.66 -0.42
CA ASN A 36 -13.07 17.46 -0.79
C ASN A 36 -12.17 16.39 -1.41
N SER A 37 -11.27 16.79 -2.32
CA SER A 37 -10.29 15.88 -2.93
C SER A 37 -9.34 15.27 -1.89
N GLU A 38 -8.92 16.04 -0.89
CA GLU A 38 -8.07 15.52 0.19
C GLU A 38 -8.84 14.54 1.08
N ILE A 39 -10.11 14.81 1.40
CA ILE A 39 -10.95 13.87 2.16
C ILE A 39 -11.10 12.55 1.40
N VAL A 40 -11.41 12.62 0.10
CA VAL A 40 -11.51 11.42 -0.75
C VAL A 40 -10.19 10.66 -0.76
N GLN A 41 -9.04 11.33 -0.93
CA GLN A 41 -7.75 10.67 -0.91
C GLN A 41 -7.44 10.00 0.44
N ILE A 42 -7.76 10.65 1.56
CA ILE A 42 -7.56 10.07 2.89
C ILE A 42 -8.41 8.80 3.05
N LEU A 43 -9.66 8.84 2.60
CA LEU A 43 -10.56 7.69 2.62
C LEU A 43 -10.05 6.57 1.69
N GLU A 44 -9.63 6.92 0.47
CA GLU A 44 -9.03 5.96 -0.46
C GLU A 44 -7.79 5.30 0.14
N ASN A 45 -6.90 6.08 0.76
CA ASN A 45 -5.70 5.55 1.43
C ASN A 45 -6.06 4.65 2.62
N ALA A 46 -7.11 4.97 3.38
CA ALA A 46 -7.58 4.16 4.49
C ALA A 46 -8.27 2.87 4.02
N LEU A 47 -9.01 2.92 2.90
CA LEU A 47 -9.74 1.78 2.31
C LEU A 47 -8.83 0.85 1.51
N SER A 48 -7.90 1.41 0.74
CA SER A 48 -6.75 0.68 0.16
C SER A 48 -5.79 0.19 1.24
N GLY A 49 -5.98 0.69 2.48
CA GLY A 49 -5.63 0.06 3.73
C GLY A 49 -4.24 -0.53 3.70
N SER A 50 -3.20 0.30 3.59
CA SER A 50 -1.83 -0.21 3.67
C SER A 50 -1.65 -1.48 2.83
N GLN A 51 -2.20 -1.51 1.61
CA GLN A 51 -1.62 -2.33 0.56
C GLN A 51 -0.27 -1.68 0.25
N VAL A 52 0.68 -1.78 1.19
CA VAL A 52 2.03 -2.13 0.77
C VAL A 52 1.81 -3.51 0.16
N GLY A 53 1.45 -3.49 -1.13
CA GLY A 53 1.21 -4.69 -1.90
C GLY A 53 2.37 -5.60 -1.58
N SER A 54 2.04 -6.80 -1.15
CA SER A 54 2.99 -7.81 -0.71
C SER A 54 4.31 -7.70 -1.46
N VAL A 55 5.38 -7.41 -0.73
CA VAL A 55 6.69 -7.16 -1.32
C VAL A 55 7.26 -8.50 -1.73
N ARG A 56 7.52 -8.66 -3.03
CA ARG A 56 8.22 -9.83 -3.57
C ARG A 56 9.72 -9.66 -3.33
N ILE A 57 10.33 -10.59 -2.61
CA ILE A 57 11.78 -10.64 -2.38
C ILE A 57 12.31 -11.96 -2.93
N GLY A 58 13.22 -11.93 -3.90
CA GLY A 58 13.65 -13.12 -4.62
C GLY A 58 14.73 -12.90 -5.67
N PHE A 59 15.27 -14.00 -6.20
CA PHE A 59 16.22 -14.00 -7.32
C PHE A 59 15.57 -14.61 -8.55
N GLY A 60 15.18 -13.79 -9.53
CA GLY A 60 14.56 -14.24 -10.78
C GLY A 60 13.04 -14.33 -10.73
N GLU A 61 12.42 -14.65 -11.87
CA GLU A 61 10.95 -14.64 -12.03
C GLU A 61 10.24 -15.78 -11.29
N SER A 62 10.91 -16.90 -11.05
CA SER A 62 10.32 -18.11 -10.44
C SER A 62 10.62 -18.28 -8.95
N ASP A 63 11.62 -17.57 -8.41
CA ASP A 63 12.10 -17.74 -7.03
C ASP A 63 11.91 -16.44 -6.24
N PHE A 64 10.67 -16.20 -5.82
CA PHE A 64 10.32 -15.07 -4.95
C PHE A 64 9.51 -15.52 -3.73
N VAL A 65 9.71 -14.82 -2.62
CA VAL A 65 8.89 -14.90 -1.42
C VAL A 65 8.03 -13.65 -1.37
N GLU A 66 6.73 -13.84 -1.20
CA GLU A 66 5.76 -12.77 -1.06
C GLU A 66 5.63 -12.42 0.43
N ILE A 67 5.96 -11.18 0.79
CA ILE A 67 6.07 -10.72 2.17
C ILE A 67 5.01 -9.66 2.43
N ASP A 68 4.28 -9.77 3.53
CA ASP A 68 3.45 -8.67 4.03
C ASP A 68 4.33 -7.71 4.86
N PRO A 69 4.56 -6.47 4.41
CA PRO A 69 5.42 -5.52 5.12
C PRO A 69 4.83 -5.03 6.44
N SER A 70 3.54 -5.27 6.67
CA SER A 70 2.85 -5.00 7.93
C SER A 70 3.14 -6.07 8.99
N ASP A 71 3.60 -7.26 8.57
CA ASP A 71 3.99 -8.35 9.47
C ASP A 71 5.53 -8.52 9.52
N HIS A 72 6.13 -7.97 10.56
CA HIS A 72 7.57 -8.07 10.84
C HIS A 72 8.11 -9.52 10.84
N LYS A 73 7.31 -10.53 11.20
CA LYS A 73 7.75 -11.93 11.19
C LYS A 73 7.89 -12.46 9.77
N SER A 74 6.93 -12.11 8.90
CA SER A 74 6.97 -12.41 7.48
C SER A 74 8.23 -11.83 6.83
N VAL A 75 8.57 -10.58 7.17
CA VAL A 75 9.79 -9.90 6.66
C VAL A 75 11.06 -10.63 7.09
N ILE A 76 11.18 -10.97 8.38
CA ILE A 76 12.38 -11.63 8.92
C ILE A 76 12.55 -13.02 8.31
N ASN A 77 11.47 -13.80 8.22
CA ASN A 77 11.52 -15.15 7.65
C ASN A 77 11.85 -15.12 6.15
N GLY A 78 11.25 -14.20 5.39
CA GLY A 78 11.55 -14.05 3.97
C GLY A 78 13.00 -13.65 3.71
N LEU A 79 13.56 -12.76 4.54
CA LEU A 79 14.97 -12.38 4.46
C LEU A 79 15.91 -13.54 4.87
N PHE A 80 15.53 -14.31 5.88
CA PHE A 80 16.30 -15.47 6.33
C PHE A 80 16.39 -16.56 5.26
N GLU A 81 15.27 -16.92 4.63
CA GLU A 81 15.22 -17.87 3.51
C GLU A 81 16.08 -17.40 2.33
N LEU A 82 16.03 -16.10 2.00
CA LEU A 82 16.84 -15.52 0.94
C LEU A 82 18.34 -15.62 1.25
N MET A 83 18.74 -15.28 2.47
CA MET A 83 20.13 -15.36 2.92
C MET A 83 20.64 -16.80 2.97
N HIS A 84 19.81 -17.75 3.41
CA HIS A 84 20.15 -19.16 3.39
C HIS A 84 20.38 -19.66 1.95
N LYS A 85 19.49 -19.30 1.01
CA LYS A 85 19.67 -19.65 -0.41
C LYS A 85 20.94 -19.01 -1.02
N LEU A 86 21.31 -17.79 -0.64
CA LEU A 86 22.56 -17.15 -1.07
C LEU A 86 23.81 -17.87 -0.55
N GLN A 87 23.78 -18.31 0.71
CA GLN A 87 24.88 -19.06 1.33
C GLN A 87 24.97 -20.50 0.80
N SER A 88 23.87 -21.05 0.28
CA SER A 88 23.78 -22.39 -0.31
C SER A 88 24.19 -22.47 -1.79
N GLY A 89 24.85 -21.44 -2.33
CA GLY A 89 25.33 -21.45 -3.71
C GLY A 89 26.32 -22.61 -3.95
N ASP A 90 25.92 -23.55 -4.81
CA ASP A 90 26.72 -24.55 -5.54
C ASP A 90 26.57 -26.06 -5.18
N ASP A 91 25.40 -26.54 -4.72
CA ASP A 91 25.17 -28.00 -4.52
C ASP A 91 23.98 -28.58 -5.32
N ASN A 92 23.64 -28.01 -6.48
CA ASN A 92 22.75 -28.70 -7.43
C ASN A 92 23.53 -29.26 -8.63
N LYS A 93 24.54 -30.08 -8.32
CA LYS A 93 25.13 -31.02 -9.29
C LYS A 93 24.08 -32.12 -9.53
N LYS A 94 23.47 -32.12 -10.71
CA LYS A 94 22.61 -33.22 -11.21
C LYS A 94 23.19 -34.58 -10.79
N PRO A 95 22.47 -35.44 -10.05
CA PRO A 95 22.76 -36.86 -10.14
C PRO A 95 22.22 -37.35 -11.48
N THR A 96 23.13 -38.01 -12.20
CA THR A 96 22.96 -38.83 -13.40
C THR A 96 21.61 -39.50 -13.57
#